data_AF-A0A960R8C4-F1
#
_entry.id   AF-A0A960R8C4-F1
#
_cell.length_a   1.000
_cell.length_b   1.000
_cell.length_c   1.000
_cell.angle_alpha   90.00
_cell.angle_beta   90.00
_cell.angle_gamma   90.00
#
_symmetry.space_group_name_H-M   'P 1'
#
loop_
_entity.id
_entity.type
_entity.pdbx_description
1 polymer ?
#
loop_
_entity_poly.entity_id
_entity_poly.type
_entity_poly.pdbx_seq_one_letter_code
_entity_poly.pdbx_strand_id
1 'polypeptide(L)'
;MAAFDFSPDFNPLANLIFPVLAIAIAANAQQHVEVSRDLWISAYSKEVEGNNGASPKLKLKGIQEFFLIDFDPVPLEGKRITKAQLHLHLTSPDAPLRRTTVSTISQDWFEGEGTGYAKVPGASSFHWAMTGELRWGKNDPDITSIVCGEGGSVWGFGDPTAPDAEGWQILPIAPEVVQARIDGQSFGFFVIDDVGSEYRRDGDAFHYTNFVNRYVSSREDKKAFKPYFTLWFEEGKAQTPESRSGPETPFVTAAVLPDRPETNSVKPSLPCRDVFGSELNTMHFFAAKGETIGFSIAAKADDVIIEAPGLLVKRFAMPKVGGFHDPLVPPGFDAGVEEGDATFIDLHVPKDTKAGMIRGTLTANGTAMPLTVTVWNFTLPDRLSFLPQMNAYGLPGHVRDYYRLAHEHRVVMNQLPYGWTGKVDEPAPKISPDGSWDWSGFDAEFGPLLDGSAFADLPRGAVPVDAFYLLLNENWPMKHDDHFRGGYWIDDAFDEAYWSQFRTAASEIAKHLEAKGWTEPMFEFYLNNKVYFKKDDWRKCTAAWIFDEPVHTQDFWAIRHYGREFWNAVSPHPDIHLTFRADISRPQWQRELLDHNVNVE
;
A
#
# COMPACT_ATOMS: atom_id res chain seq x y z
N MET A 1 43.39 -62.08 -28.59
CA MET A 1 43.91 -63.35 -29.17
C MET A 1 42.81 -64.38 -28.99
N ALA A 2 42.08 -64.91 -29.98
CA ALA A 2 42.08 -64.88 -31.45
C ALA A 2 40.57 -64.84 -31.87
N ALA A 3 40.08 -64.13 -32.90
CA ALA A 3 40.32 -64.24 -34.35
C ALA A 3 40.04 -65.68 -34.83
N PHE A 4 39.15 -66.05 -35.75
CA PHE A 4 38.28 -65.45 -36.78
C PHE A 4 37.23 -66.54 -37.09
N ASP A 5 36.02 -66.21 -37.56
CA ASP A 5 35.65 -66.67 -38.92
C ASP A 5 34.53 -65.84 -39.52
N PHE A 6 34.74 -65.47 -40.79
CA PHE A 6 33.89 -64.70 -41.67
C PHE A 6 33.42 -65.65 -42.77
N SER A 7 32.12 -65.70 -43.06
CA SER A 7 31.68 -65.91 -44.44
C SER A 7 30.21 -65.49 -44.62
N PRO A 8 29.83 -64.83 -45.74
CA PRO A 8 28.62 -64.05 -45.89
C PRO A 8 27.65 -64.62 -46.96
N ASP A 9 26.63 -63.79 -47.24
CA ASP A 9 25.75 -63.77 -48.43
C ASP A 9 24.44 -64.58 -48.36
N PHE A 10 23.34 -63.91 -48.02
CA PHE A 10 22.45 -63.09 -48.87
C PHE A 10 21.47 -63.91 -49.72
N ASN A 11 20.19 -63.91 -49.33
CA ASN A 11 19.09 -63.53 -50.24
C ASN A 11 17.88 -63.02 -49.42
N PRO A 12 17.17 -61.95 -49.88
CA PRO A 12 16.28 -61.13 -49.06
C PRO A 12 14.79 -61.47 -49.27
N LEU A 13 13.92 -60.66 -48.64
CA LEU A 13 12.45 -60.63 -48.69
C LEU A 13 11.80 -61.51 -47.61
N ALA A 14 10.86 -61.05 -46.79
CA ALA A 14 10.25 -59.75 -46.55
C ALA A 14 9.44 -59.92 -45.25
N ASN A 15 9.43 -58.88 -44.40
CA ASN A 15 8.37 -58.50 -43.45
C ASN A 15 8.99 -57.75 -42.27
N LEU A 16 9.40 -56.50 -42.51
CA LEU A 16 9.47 -55.50 -41.44
C LEU A 16 8.17 -54.72 -41.47
N ILE A 17 7.30 -55.00 -40.50
CA ILE A 17 6.19 -54.14 -40.12
C ILE A 17 6.82 -52.90 -39.48
N PHE A 18 6.88 -51.79 -40.22
CA PHE A 18 7.15 -50.49 -39.65
C PHE A 18 5.96 -50.07 -38.76
N PRO A 19 6.14 -49.74 -37.48
CA PRO A 19 5.14 -48.96 -36.79
C PRO A 19 5.20 -47.55 -37.38
N VAL A 20 4.15 -47.17 -38.11
CA VAL A 20 3.91 -45.77 -38.45
C VAL A 20 3.66 -45.06 -37.12
N LEU A 21 4.69 -44.41 -36.59
CA LEU A 21 4.53 -43.43 -35.54
C LEU A 21 3.75 -42.26 -36.15
N ALA A 22 2.43 -42.29 -36.02
CA ALA A 22 1.58 -41.17 -36.35
C ALA A 22 1.90 -40.06 -35.35
N ILE A 23 2.82 -39.17 -35.71
CA ILE A 23 2.94 -37.86 -35.07
C ILE A 23 1.64 -37.15 -35.42
N ALA A 24 0.68 -37.18 -34.50
CA ALA A 24 -0.47 -36.30 -34.56
C ALA A 24 0.07 -34.88 -34.39
N ILE A 25 0.30 -34.20 -35.50
CA ILE A 25 0.44 -32.76 -35.52
C ILE A 25 -0.94 -32.25 -35.10
N ALA A 26 -1.12 -31.90 -33.83
CA ALA A 26 -2.27 -31.13 -33.41
C ALA A 26 -2.22 -29.83 -34.21
N ALA A 27 -3.10 -29.70 -35.21
CA ALA A 27 -3.23 -28.48 -35.97
C ALA A 27 -3.76 -27.42 -35.02
N ASN A 28 -2.90 -26.50 -34.57
CA ASN A 28 -3.35 -25.28 -33.89
C ASN A 28 -4.20 -24.50 -34.88
N ALA A 29 -5.52 -24.57 -34.75
CA ALA A 29 -6.43 -23.82 -35.58
C ALA A 29 -6.40 -22.35 -35.11
N GLN A 30 -6.16 -21.44 -36.05
CA GLN A 30 -6.15 -19.99 -35.82
C GLN A 30 -7.46 -19.39 -36.32
N GLN A 31 -8.05 -18.48 -35.55
CA GLN A 31 -9.30 -17.81 -35.91
C GLN A 31 -9.22 -16.30 -35.62
N HIS A 32 -9.68 -15.51 -36.59
CA HIS A 32 -9.98 -14.09 -36.42
C HIS A 32 -11.38 -13.95 -35.81
N VAL A 33 -11.52 -13.16 -34.75
CA VAL A 33 -12.76 -12.99 -34.00
C VAL A 33 -13.06 -11.50 -33.85
N GLU A 34 -14.20 -11.09 -34.40
CA GLU A 34 -14.68 -9.71 -34.38
C GLU A 34 -15.17 -9.30 -32.97
N VAL A 35 -14.99 -8.03 -32.65
CA VAL A 35 -15.51 -7.43 -31.42
C VAL A 35 -17.01 -7.23 -31.54
N SER A 36 -17.77 -7.75 -30.57
CA SER A 36 -19.23 -7.70 -30.54
C SER A 36 -19.76 -6.45 -29.86
N ARG A 37 -19.05 -5.93 -28.86
CA ARG A 37 -19.38 -4.70 -28.11
C ARG A 37 -18.12 -4.09 -27.49
N ASP A 38 -18.06 -2.76 -27.39
CA ASP A 38 -17.03 -2.03 -26.64
C ASP A 38 -17.56 -0.77 -25.93
N LEU A 39 -16.95 -0.44 -24.79
CA LEU A 39 -17.36 0.69 -23.98
C LEU A 39 -16.16 1.30 -23.29
N TRP A 40 -16.00 2.62 -23.40
CA TRP A 40 -15.03 3.39 -22.63
C TRP A 40 -15.67 4.13 -21.44
N ILE A 41 -15.07 3.99 -20.25
CA ILE A 41 -15.52 4.59 -18.99
C ILE A 41 -14.36 5.29 -18.26
N SER A 42 -14.70 6.12 -17.27
CA SER A 42 -13.74 6.97 -16.56
C SER A 42 -13.98 6.97 -15.05
N ALA A 43 -12.91 6.81 -14.28
CA ALA A 43 -12.87 6.98 -12.83
C ALA A 43 -12.58 8.44 -12.42
N TYR A 44 -12.43 9.37 -13.37
CA TYR A 44 -12.26 10.78 -13.04
C TYR A 44 -13.51 11.31 -12.35
N SER A 45 -13.36 12.03 -11.23
CA SER A 45 -14.46 12.36 -10.31
C SER A 45 -15.69 13.04 -10.94
N LYS A 46 -15.53 13.72 -12.08
CA LYS A 46 -16.62 14.38 -12.83
C LYS A 46 -17.24 13.52 -13.93
N GLU A 47 -16.68 12.35 -14.21
CA GLU A 47 -17.00 11.46 -15.33
C GLU A 47 -17.41 10.05 -14.88
N VAL A 48 -17.45 9.79 -13.56
CA VAL A 48 -17.71 8.47 -12.95
C VAL A 48 -19.06 7.82 -13.31
N GLU A 49 -20.04 8.60 -13.73
CA GLU A 49 -21.33 8.11 -14.23
C GLU A 49 -21.46 8.19 -15.76
N GLY A 50 -20.37 8.54 -16.44
CA GLY A 50 -20.32 8.71 -17.89
C GLY A 50 -20.22 7.40 -18.65
N ASN A 51 -20.85 7.38 -19.83
CA ASN A 51 -20.82 6.27 -20.78
C ASN A 51 -20.31 6.76 -22.15
N ASN A 52 -19.50 5.93 -22.83
CA ASN A 52 -18.98 6.21 -24.17
C ASN A 52 -19.11 5.03 -25.15
N GLY A 53 -20.20 4.24 -25.08
CA GLY A 53 -20.39 3.03 -25.90
C GLY A 53 -20.54 3.28 -27.41
N ALA A 54 -20.95 4.48 -27.83
CA ALA A 54 -21.04 4.86 -29.25
C ALA A 54 -19.85 5.71 -29.72
N SER A 55 -18.80 5.84 -28.89
CA SER A 55 -17.61 6.62 -29.25
C SER A 55 -16.82 5.92 -30.35
N PRO A 56 -16.35 6.62 -31.41
CA PRO A 56 -15.50 6.02 -32.45
C PRO A 56 -14.08 5.68 -31.97
N LYS A 57 -13.78 5.93 -30.68
CA LYS A 57 -12.48 5.69 -30.06
C LYS A 57 -12.66 5.13 -28.66
N LEU A 58 -11.72 4.29 -28.26
CA LEU A 58 -11.51 3.86 -26.87
C LEU A 58 -10.27 4.55 -26.31
N LYS A 59 -10.21 4.69 -24.98
CA LYS A 59 -9.12 5.37 -24.32
C LYS A 59 -8.59 4.57 -23.13
N LEU A 60 -7.27 4.61 -22.99
CA LEU A 60 -6.54 4.17 -21.82
C LEU A 60 -5.79 5.36 -21.24
N LYS A 61 -5.86 5.50 -19.92
CA LYS A 61 -5.20 6.59 -19.18
C LYS A 61 -4.92 6.17 -17.73
N GLY A 62 -3.98 5.23 -17.54
CA GLY A 62 -3.71 4.62 -16.24
C GLY A 62 -4.99 4.15 -15.54
N ILE A 63 -5.08 4.40 -14.23
CA ILE A 63 -6.29 4.15 -13.43
C ILE A 63 -7.45 5.13 -13.68
N GLN A 64 -7.27 6.16 -14.51
CA GLN A 64 -8.32 7.16 -14.75
C GLN A 64 -9.32 6.68 -15.79
N GLU A 65 -8.87 6.05 -16.87
CA GLU A 65 -9.74 5.69 -18.00
C GLU A 65 -9.32 4.37 -18.63
N PHE A 66 -10.32 3.57 -18.95
CA PHE A 66 -10.18 2.19 -19.43
C PHE A 66 -11.42 1.80 -20.23
N PHE A 67 -11.32 0.68 -20.95
CA PHE A 67 -12.42 0.21 -21.77
C PHE A 67 -12.76 -1.25 -21.51
N LEU A 68 -14.03 -1.57 -21.77
CA LEU A 68 -14.61 -2.90 -21.82
C LEU A 68 -14.74 -3.31 -23.28
N ILE A 69 -14.52 -4.58 -23.57
CA ILE A 69 -14.61 -5.13 -24.92
C ILE A 69 -15.06 -6.59 -24.84
N ASP A 70 -15.83 -7.07 -25.80
CA ASP A 70 -16.27 -8.48 -25.84
C ASP A 70 -16.30 -9.03 -27.26
N PHE A 71 -16.40 -10.35 -27.39
CA PHE A 71 -16.73 -11.06 -28.61
C PHE A 71 -17.86 -12.07 -28.37
N ASP A 72 -18.46 -12.62 -29.43
CA ASP A 72 -19.42 -13.73 -29.30
C ASP A 72 -18.69 -15.06 -29.02
N PRO A 73 -18.85 -15.67 -27.83
CA PRO A 73 -18.14 -16.90 -27.48
C PRO A 73 -18.74 -18.15 -28.11
N VAL A 74 -19.99 -18.10 -28.61
CA VAL A 74 -20.74 -19.28 -29.08
C VAL A 74 -19.98 -20.10 -30.14
N PRO A 75 -19.32 -19.49 -31.14
CA PRO A 75 -18.54 -20.24 -32.14
C PRO A 75 -17.27 -20.93 -31.59
N LEU A 76 -16.93 -20.68 -30.32
CA LEU A 76 -15.72 -21.16 -29.66
C LEU A 76 -16.02 -22.18 -28.55
N GLU A 77 -17.28 -22.48 -28.26
CA GLU A 77 -17.66 -23.44 -27.23
C GLU A 77 -17.01 -24.81 -27.46
N GLY A 78 -16.46 -25.39 -26.38
CA GLY A 78 -15.80 -26.70 -26.41
C GLY A 78 -14.37 -26.70 -26.95
N LYS A 79 -13.82 -25.54 -27.33
CA LYS A 79 -12.42 -25.37 -27.72
C LYS A 79 -11.56 -24.98 -26.53
N ARG A 80 -10.29 -25.40 -26.56
CA ARG A 80 -9.27 -24.97 -25.60
C ARG A 80 -8.36 -23.92 -26.21
N ILE A 81 -8.30 -22.73 -25.63
CA ILE A 81 -7.39 -21.67 -26.07
C ILE A 81 -5.96 -22.01 -25.67
N THR A 82 -5.06 -21.95 -26.64
CA THR A 82 -3.61 -22.17 -26.45
C THR A 82 -2.81 -20.88 -26.58
N LYS A 83 -3.36 -19.88 -27.28
CA LYS A 83 -2.79 -18.54 -27.41
C LYS A 83 -3.90 -17.54 -27.76
N ALA A 84 -3.79 -16.32 -27.26
CA ALA A 84 -4.69 -15.23 -27.60
C ALA A 84 -3.95 -13.90 -27.81
N GLN A 85 -4.46 -13.10 -28.74
CA GLN A 85 -3.98 -11.75 -29.03
C GLN A 85 -5.15 -10.82 -29.28
N LEU A 86 -5.06 -9.58 -28.78
CA LEU A 86 -5.95 -8.48 -29.11
C LEU A 86 -5.21 -7.48 -30.00
N HIS A 87 -5.80 -7.17 -31.14
CA HIS A 87 -5.26 -6.26 -32.13
C HIS A 87 -5.95 -4.90 -31.97
N LEU A 88 -5.15 -3.87 -31.71
CA LEU A 88 -5.63 -2.51 -31.47
C LEU A 88 -4.94 -1.54 -32.43
N HIS A 89 -5.73 -0.75 -33.13
CA HIS A 89 -5.22 0.29 -34.02
C HIS A 89 -5.11 1.62 -33.27
N LEU A 90 -3.92 2.21 -33.23
CA LEU A 90 -3.67 3.47 -32.54
C LEU A 90 -4.32 4.65 -33.27
N THR A 91 -4.99 5.51 -32.50
CA THR A 91 -5.40 6.85 -32.97
C THR A 91 -4.61 7.98 -32.28
N SER A 92 -3.60 7.61 -31.48
CA SER A 92 -2.60 8.49 -30.87
C SER A 92 -1.17 7.97 -31.12
N PRO A 93 -0.60 8.17 -32.32
CA PRO A 93 0.68 7.56 -32.71
C PRO A 93 1.86 7.98 -31.83
N ASP A 94 1.84 9.18 -31.25
CA ASP A 94 2.90 9.68 -30.36
C ASP A 94 2.84 9.08 -28.93
N ALA A 95 1.81 8.31 -28.63
CA ALA A 95 1.58 7.68 -27.33
C ALA A 95 1.13 6.22 -27.53
N PRO A 96 2.04 5.32 -27.97
CA PRO A 96 1.71 3.92 -28.16
C PRO A 96 1.32 3.26 -26.83
N LEU A 97 0.58 2.15 -26.92
CA LEU A 97 0.32 1.29 -25.77
C LEU A 97 1.62 0.69 -25.26
N ARG A 98 1.73 0.62 -23.93
CA ARG A 98 2.78 -0.08 -23.20
C ARG A 98 2.15 -1.28 -22.49
N ARG A 99 2.82 -1.86 -21.48
CA ARG A 99 2.26 -2.95 -20.68
C ARG A 99 0.80 -2.64 -20.32
N THR A 100 -0.07 -3.56 -20.73
CA THR A 100 -1.52 -3.40 -20.66
C THR A 100 -2.12 -4.67 -20.06
N THR A 101 -3.01 -4.51 -19.09
CA THR A 101 -3.75 -5.62 -18.49
C THR A 101 -5.00 -5.89 -19.29
N VAL A 102 -5.32 -7.17 -19.46
CA VAL A 102 -6.64 -7.66 -19.86
C VAL A 102 -7.17 -8.54 -18.73
N SER A 103 -8.32 -8.16 -18.18
CA SER A 103 -9.04 -8.91 -17.16
C SER A 103 -10.37 -9.40 -17.71
N THR A 104 -10.83 -10.53 -17.23
CA THR A 104 -12.26 -10.88 -17.28
C THR A 104 -13.10 -9.89 -16.48
N ILE A 105 -14.39 -9.81 -16.82
CA ILE A 105 -15.42 -9.08 -16.08
C ILE A 105 -16.40 -10.12 -15.50
N SER A 106 -16.59 -10.17 -14.18
CA SER A 106 -17.43 -11.21 -13.54
C SER A 106 -18.92 -10.88 -13.46
N GLN A 107 -19.33 -9.70 -13.94
CA GLN A 107 -20.72 -9.26 -14.03
C GLN A 107 -21.03 -8.70 -15.42
N ASP A 108 -22.26 -8.88 -15.91
CA ASP A 108 -22.66 -8.34 -17.21
C ASP A 108 -22.71 -6.80 -17.22
N TRP A 109 -22.60 -6.24 -18.41
CA TRP A 109 -22.49 -4.81 -18.66
C TRP A 109 -23.25 -4.40 -19.92
N PHE A 110 -23.60 -3.12 -20.00
CA PHE A 110 -24.49 -2.55 -20.99
C PHE A 110 -23.76 -1.43 -21.73
N GLU A 111 -23.48 -1.67 -23.01
CA GLU A 111 -22.64 -0.82 -23.85
C GLU A 111 -23.09 0.64 -23.86
N GLY A 112 -24.38 0.88 -24.06
CA GLY A 112 -24.95 2.22 -24.14
C GLY A 112 -24.61 2.96 -25.43
N GLU A 113 -25.18 4.16 -25.60
CA GLU A 113 -25.05 4.98 -26.81
C GLU A 113 -24.32 6.31 -26.55
N GLY A 114 -23.64 6.44 -25.41
CA GLY A 114 -22.94 7.67 -25.04
C GLY A 114 -21.72 7.95 -25.93
N THR A 115 -21.38 9.23 -26.10
CA THR A 115 -20.19 9.67 -26.86
C THR A 115 -19.38 10.77 -26.14
N GLY A 116 -19.65 11.03 -24.87
CA GLY A 116 -19.02 12.17 -24.16
C GLY A 116 -19.33 12.26 -22.67
N TYR A 117 -19.09 11.17 -21.93
CA TYR A 117 -19.22 11.04 -20.47
C TYR A 117 -20.53 11.55 -19.84
N ALA A 118 -21.57 11.74 -20.64
CA ALA A 118 -22.90 12.02 -20.11
C ALA A 118 -23.43 10.78 -19.39
N LYS A 119 -24.20 11.00 -18.33
CA LYS A 119 -24.95 9.95 -17.67
C LYS A 119 -26.02 9.42 -18.63
N VAL A 120 -25.99 8.12 -18.92
CA VAL A 120 -26.97 7.45 -19.79
C VAL A 120 -27.71 6.40 -18.97
N PRO A 121 -29.01 6.60 -18.65
CA PRO A 121 -29.81 5.60 -17.94
C PRO A 121 -29.76 4.23 -18.63
N GLY A 122 -29.63 3.15 -17.85
CA GLY A 122 -29.57 1.80 -18.40
C GLY A 122 -28.22 1.38 -18.99
N ALA A 123 -27.26 2.30 -19.14
CA ALA A 123 -25.91 1.98 -19.64
C ALA A 123 -24.90 1.79 -18.51
N SER A 124 -23.81 1.08 -18.76
CA SER A 124 -22.71 0.96 -17.79
C SER A 124 -21.88 2.24 -17.69
N SER A 125 -21.36 2.50 -16.50
CA SER A 125 -20.40 3.56 -16.18
C SER A 125 -19.40 3.03 -15.13
N PHE A 126 -18.44 3.85 -14.70
CA PHE A 126 -17.50 3.43 -13.66
C PHE A 126 -18.23 3.02 -12.36
N HIS A 127 -19.26 3.75 -11.97
CA HIS A 127 -20.04 3.51 -10.75
C HIS A 127 -21.18 2.47 -10.89
N TRP A 128 -21.62 2.17 -12.10
CA TRP A 128 -22.84 1.39 -12.32
C TRP A 128 -22.68 0.31 -13.39
N ALA A 129 -23.10 -0.91 -13.08
CA ALA A 129 -23.32 -1.93 -14.09
C ALA A 129 -24.45 -1.51 -15.02
N MET A 130 -25.55 -0.98 -14.45
CA MET A 130 -26.66 -0.40 -15.18
C MET A 130 -27.06 0.90 -14.49
N THR A 131 -26.80 2.03 -15.13
CA THR A 131 -26.94 3.36 -14.51
C THR A 131 -28.36 3.61 -14.01
N GLY A 132 -28.49 3.79 -12.69
CA GLY A 132 -29.75 4.03 -11.99
C GLY A 132 -30.49 2.77 -11.53
N GLU A 133 -30.01 1.58 -11.90
CA GLU A 133 -30.72 0.32 -11.65
C GLU A 133 -29.85 -0.74 -10.93
N LEU A 134 -28.58 -0.90 -11.35
CA LEU A 134 -27.71 -1.97 -10.86
C LEU A 134 -26.28 -1.47 -10.60
N ARG A 135 -25.81 -1.67 -9.35
CA ARG A 135 -24.40 -1.45 -8.97
C ARG A 135 -23.52 -2.66 -9.33
N TRP A 136 -22.22 -2.43 -9.35
CA TRP A 136 -21.23 -3.49 -9.51
C TRP A 136 -21.14 -4.34 -8.24
N GLY A 137 -20.71 -5.59 -8.40
CA GLY A 137 -20.42 -6.51 -7.30
C GLY A 137 -21.61 -6.70 -6.36
N LYS A 138 -21.36 -6.65 -5.05
CA LYS A 138 -22.40 -6.77 -4.02
C LYS A 138 -22.84 -5.39 -3.52
N ASN A 139 -23.23 -4.52 -4.47
CA ASN A 139 -23.49 -3.10 -4.22
C ASN A 139 -22.22 -2.34 -3.80
N ASP A 140 -21.11 -2.72 -4.42
CA ASP A 140 -19.79 -2.11 -4.27
C ASP A 140 -19.73 -0.74 -5.00
N PRO A 141 -18.78 0.13 -4.64
CA PRO A 141 -18.78 1.51 -5.13
C PRO A 141 -18.59 1.64 -6.65
N ASP A 142 -17.81 0.75 -7.26
CA ASP A 142 -17.41 0.85 -8.66
C ASP A 142 -16.93 -0.50 -9.26
N ILE A 143 -16.60 -0.47 -10.56
CA ILE A 143 -16.23 -1.65 -11.37
C ILE A 143 -14.97 -2.37 -10.87
N THR A 144 -14.11 -1.74 -10.08
CA THR A 144 -12.88 -2.38 -9.58
C THR A 144 -13.16 -3.62 -8.72
N SER A 145 -14.37 -3.74 -8.18
CA SER A 145 -14.84 -4.90 -7.40
C SER A 145 -15.07 -6.19 -8.20
N ILE A 146 -15.05 -6.14 -9.54
CA ILE A 146 -15.39 -7.27 -10.42
C ILE A 146 -14.39 -7.49 -11.57
N VAL A 147 -13.20 -6.86 -11.49
CA VAL A 147 -12.11 -6.96 -12.46
C VAL A 147 -10.76 -7.07 -11.75
N CYS A 148 -9.72 -7.47 -12.47
CA CYS A 148 -8.32 -7.49 -12.03
C CYS A 148 -8.11 -8.26 -10.72
N GLY A 149 -8.69 -9.45 -10.59
CA GLY A 149 -8.55 -10.35 -9.44
C GLY A 149 -9.77 -10.31 -8.52
N GLU A 150 -10.43 -9.15 -8.43
CA GLU A 150 -11.62 -8.96 -7.62
C GLU A 150 -12.84 -9.66 -8.21
N GLY A 151 -13.79 -10.00 -7.35
CA GLY A 151 -15.03 -10.68 -7.75
C GLY A 151 -14.80 -12.03 -8.45
N GLY A 152 -13.65 -12.68 -8.21
CA GLY A 152 -13.25 -13.93 -8.86
C GLY A 152 -12.77 -13.78 -10.30
N SER A 153 -12.48 -12.57 -10.75
CA SER A 153 -11.96 -12.32 -12.10
C SER A 153 -10.53 -12.83 -12.27
N VAL A 154 -10.25 -13.38 -13.45
CA VAL A 154 -8.91 -13.77 -13.90
C VAL A 154 -8.35 -12.67 -14.80
N TRP A 155 -7.07 -12.36 -14.67
CA TRP A 155 -6.40 -11.33 -15.45
C TRP A 155 -4.95 -11.68 -15.77
N GLY A 156 -4.39 -10.98 -16.76
CA GLY A 156 -2.95 -10.97 -17.05
C GLY A 156 -2.59 -9.70 -17.79
N PHE A 157 -1.32 -9.30 -17.74
CA PHE A 157 -0.80 -8.22 -18.57
C PHE A 157 0.21 -8.71 -19.60
N GLY A 158 0.43 -7.90 -20.62
CA GLY A 158 1.45 -8.14 -21.62
C GLY A 158 1.95 -6.84 -22.23
N ASP A 159 3.14 -6.92 -22.82
CA ASP A 159 3.74 -5.81 -23.56
C ASP A 159 3.27 -5.89 -25.03
N PRO A 160 2.51 -4.89 -25.53
CA PRO A 160 2.12 -4.84 -26.93
C PRO A 160 3.34 -4.73 -27.86
N THR A 161 3.22 -5.23 -29.08
CA THR A 161 4.23 -4.97 -30.13
C THR A 161 4.42 -3.47 -30.35
N ALA A 162 5.56 -3.07 -30.91
CA ALA A 162 5.66 -1.72 -31.48
C ALA A 162 4.57 -1.52 -32.55
N PRO A 163 4.08 -0.28 -32.77
CA PRO A 163 3.14 -0.01 -33.84
C PRO A 163 3.74 -0.41 -35.19
N ASP A 164 2.98 -1.11 -36.02
CA ASP A 164 3.37 -1.39 -37.40
C ASP A 164 3.19 -0.16 -38.30
N ALA A 165 3.45 -0.31 -39.62
CA ALA A 165 3.39 0.79 -40.57
C ALA A 165 1.97 1.38 -40.72
N GLU A 166 0.95 0.58 -40.41
CA GLU A 166 -0.45 0.93 -40.43
C GLU A 166 -0.97 1.40 -39.07
N GLY A 167 -0.15 1.35 -38.01
CA GLY A 167 -0.50 1.82 -36.67
C GLY A 167 -1.15 0.77 -35.76
N TRP A 168 -1.10 -0.51 -36.12
CA TRP A 168 -1.57 -1.61 -35.26
C TRP A 168 -0.55 -2.00 -34.21
N GLN A 169 -1.03 -2.30 -33.01
CA GLN A 169 -0.29 -3.02 -31.98
C GLN A 169 -1.01 -4.32 -31.63
N ILE A 170 -0.22 -5.34 -31.33
CA ILE A 170 -0.70 -6.65 -30.91
C ILE A 170 -0.43 -6.81 -29.42
N LEU A 171 -1.49 -6.84 -28.61
CA LEU A 171 -1.44 -7.12 -27.18
C LEU A 171 -1.59 -8.63 -26.95
N PRO A 172 -0.56 -9.34 -26.44
CA PRO A 172 -0.74 -10.72 -26.02
C PRO A 172 -1.69 -10.81 -24.83
N ILE A 173 -2.59 -11.80 -24.86
CA ILE A 173 -3.53 -12.09 -23.77
C ILE A 173 -3.25 -13.49 -23.22
N ALA A 174 -3.26 -13.61 -21.90
CA ALA A 174 -3.16 -14.89 -21.21
C ALA A 174 -4.32 -15.82 -21.65
N PRO A 175 -4.05 -17.03 -22.16
CA PRO A 175 -5.08 -17.95 -22.67
C PRO A 175 -6.24 -18.18 -21.70
N GLU A 176 -5.97 -18.26 -20.40
CA GLU A 176 -6.93 -18.46 -19.31
C GLU A 176 -7.96 -17.34 -19.20
N VAL A 177 -7.60 -16.09 -19.51
CA VAL A 177 -8.51 -14.94 -19.51
C VAL A 177 -9.57 -15.11 -20.61
N VAL A 178 -9.14 -15.52 -21.80
CA VAL A 178 -10.05 -15.78 -22.93
C VAL A 178 -10.86 -17.07 -22.70
N GLN A 179 -10.23 -18.10 -22.13
CA GLN A 179 -10.90 -19.35 -21.81
C GLN A 179 -12.06 -19.12 -20.83
N ALA A 180 -11.85 -18.31 -19.78
CA ALA A 180 -12.90 -17.95 -18.83
C ALA A 180 -14.11 -17.28 -19.50
N ARG A 181 -13.89 -16.46 -20.53
CA ARG A 181 -14.99 -15.88 -21.32
C ARG A 181 -15.77 -16.94 -22.12
N ILE A 182 -15.07 -17.88 -22.76
CA ILE A 182 -15.67 -18.97 -23.55
C ILE A 182 -16.44 -19.94 -22.64
N ASP A 183 -15.93 -20.21 -21.44
CA ASP A 183 -16.54 -21.12 -20.47
C ASP A 183 -17.74 -20.49 -19.72
N GLY A 184 -18.12 -19.26 -20.06
CA GLY A 184 -19.25 -18.55 -19.44
C GLY A 184 -18.98 -18.01 -18.04
N GLN A 185 -17.71 -17.93 -17.63
CA GLN A 185 -17.30 -17.37 -16.33
C GLN A 185 -17.09 -15.85 -16.39
N SER A 186 -17.17 -15.27 -17.58
CA SER A 186 -17.01 -13.84 -17.79
C SER A 186 -17.99 -13.29 -18.82
N PHE A 187 -18.28 -11.99 -18.71
CA PHE A 187 -19.13 -11.22 -19.61
C PHE A 187 -18.36 -10.30 -20.56
N GLY A 188 -17.03 -10.43 -20.62
CA GLY A 188 -16.17 -9.69 -21.54
C GLY A 188 -14.81 -9.40 -20.91
N PHE A 189 -14.13 -8.40 -21.46
CA PHE A 189 -12.76 -8.07 -21.09
C PHE A 189 -12.65 -6.61 -20.68
N PHE A 190 -12.02 -6.36 -19.54
CA PHE A 190 -11.59 -5.06 -19.07
C PHE A 190 -10.13 -4.82 -19.48
N VAL A 191 -9.82 -3.67 -20.06
CA VAL A 191 -8.48 -3.34 -20.55
C VAL A 191 -8.00 -2.03 -19.92
N ILE A 192 -6.80 -2.05 -19.33
CA ILE A 192 -6.21 -0.92 -18.59
C ILE A 192 -4.70 -0.75 -18.88
N ASP A 193 -4.24 0.50 -18.97
CA ASP A 193 -2.81 0.85 -19.06
C ASP A 193 -2.15 0.72 -17.68
N ASP A 194 -1.17 -0.18 -17.58
CA ASP A 194 -0.50 -0.50 -16.32
C ASP A 194 0.67 0.44 -15.98
N VAL A 195 1.14 1.23 -16.95
CA VAL A 195 2.18 2.24 -16.73
C VAL A 195 1.53 3.49 -16.16
N GLY A 196 0.51 4.01 -16.84
CA GLY A 196 -0.20 5.22 -16.43
C GLY A 196 0.64 6.49 -16.55
N SER A 197 1.48 6.81 -15.56
CA SER A 197 2.39 7.95 -15.62
C SER A 197 3.77 7.55 -16.14
N GLU A 198 4.34 8.37 -17.02
CA GLU A 198 5.66 8.14 -17.62
C GLU A 198 6.64 9.22 -17.16
N TYR A 199 7.91 8.86 -17.09
CA TYR A 199 8.99 9.84 -17.02
C TYR A 199 10.04 9.62 -18.11
N ARG A 200 10.76 10.69 -18.43
CA ARG A 200 11.96 10.68 -19.28
C ARG A 200 13.10 11.38 -18.56
N ARG A 201 14.33 10.91 -18.81
CA ARG A 201 15.57 11.45 -18.26
C ARG A 201 16.49 11.88 -19.40
N ASP A 202 17.05 13.08 -19.31
CA ASP A 202 18.13 13.57 -20.16
C ASP A 202 19.21 14.20 -19.26
N GLY A 203 20.30 13.47 -19.00
CA GLY A 203 21.23 13.81 -17.93
C GLY A 203 20.52 13.86 -16.57
N ASP A 204 20.56 15.02 -15.91
CA ASP A 204 19.84 15.27 -14.65
C ASP A 204 18.45 15.89 -14.86
N ALA A 205 18.09 16.25 -16.10
CA ALA A 205 16.76 16.76 -16.43
C ALA A 205 15.73 15.62 -16.38
N PHE A 206 14.63 15.87 -15.69
CA PHE A 206 13.56 14.92 -15.49
C PHE A 206 12.23 15.50 -15.97
N HIS A 207 11.55 14.75 -16.84
CA HIS A 207 10.25 15.13 -17.37
C HIS A 207 9.21 14.09 -16.96
N TYR A 208 8.25 14.48 -16.13
CA TYR A 208 7.16 13.63 -15.67
C TYR A 208 5.86 13.97 -16.40
N THR A 209 5.27 12.98 -17.06
CA THR A 209 3.96 13.10 -17.71
C THR A 209 2.95 12.32 -16.90
N ASN A 210 2.10 13.05 -16.18
CA ASN A 210 1.06 12.44 -15.35
C ASN A 210 -0.05 11.88 -16.24
N PHE A 211 -0.35 10.58 -16.12
CA PHE A 211 -1.44 9.90 -16.83
C PHE A 211 -1.47 10.16 -18.35
N VAL A 212 -0.65 9.42 -19.10
CA VAL A 212 -0.56 9.56 -20.56
C VAL A 212 -1.88 9.12 -21.21
N ASN A 213 -2.42 9.95 -22.10
CA ASN A 213 -3.63 9.60 -22.86
C ASN A 213 -3.23 8.71 -24.04
N ARG A 214 -3.84 7.51 -24.13
CA ARG A 214 -3.68 6.62 -25.28
C ARG A 214 -5.04 6.32 -25.87
N TYR A 215 -5.15 6.44 -27.18
CA TYR A 215 -6.39 6.23 -27.90
C TYR A 215 -6.23 5.13 -28.93
N VAL A 216 -7.22 4.26 -29.00
CA VAL A 216 -7.36 3.21 -30.02
C VAL A 216 -8.70 3.34 -30.71
N SER A 217 -8.83 2.78 -31.91
CA SER A 217 -10.10 2.73 -32.64
C SER A 217 -11.11 1.82 -31.91
N SER A 218 -12.39 2.24 -31.87
CA SER A 218 -13.52 1.40 -31.42
C SER A 218 -14.10 0.63 -32.62
N ARG A 219 -14.96 -0.36 -32.36
CA ARG A 219 -15.83 -0.98 -33.37
C ARG A 219 -16.73 0.02 -34.10
N GLU A 220 -17.00 1.17 -33.49
CA GLU A 220 -17.77 2.29 -34.03
C GLU A 220 -16.93 3.20 -34.96
N ASP A 221 -15.62 2.92 -35.13
CA ASP A 221 -14.77 3.64 -36.07
C ASP A 221 -15.18 3.35 -37.53
N LYS A 222 -15.53 4.42 -38.25
CA LYS A 222 -15.95 4.39 -39.66
C LYS A 222 -14.80 4.11 -40.62
N LYS A 223 -13.54 4.16 -40.17
CA LYS A 223 -12.34 3.94 -40.99
C LYS A 223 -11.94 2.46 -41.14
N ALA A 224 -12.79 1.53 -40.70
CA ALA A 224 -12.60 0.07 -40.76
C ALA A 224 -11.42 -0.48 -39.93
N PHE A 225 -10.85 0.31 -39.00
CA PHE A 225 -9.82 -0.13 -38.06
C PHE A 225 -10.43 -0.69 -36.77
N LYS A 226 -11.35 -1.65 -36.90
CA LYS A 226 -12.06 -2.21 -35.74
C LYS A 226 -11.13 -3.13 -34.94
N PRO A 227 -11.14 -3.06 -33.60
CA PRO A 227 -10.39 -4.02 -32.79
C PRO A 227 -10.87 -5.45 -33.05
N TYR A 228 -9.97 -6.41 -32.97
CA TYR A 228 -10.29 -7.84 -33.16
C TYR A 228 -9.34 -8.74 -32.37
N PHE A 229 -9.76 -9.98 -32.15
CA PHE A 229 -8.94 -11.01 -31.51
C PHE A 229 -8.39 -11.98 -32.55
N THR A 230 -7.16 -12.44 -32.33
CA THR A 230 -6.64 -13.64 -32.99
C THR A 230 -6.45 -14.73 -31.94
N LEU A 231 -7.16 -15.84 -32.10
CA LEU A 231 -7.17 -16.95 -31.15
C LEU A 231 -6.59 -18.21 -31.79
N TRP A 232 -5.76 -18.93 -31.05
CA TRP A 232 -5.32 -20.28 -31.38
C TRP A 232 -5.94 -21.27 -30.41
N PHE A 233 -6.41 -22.39 -30.96
CA PHE A 233 -7.08 -23.41 -30.17
C PHE A 233 -6.87 -24.81 -30.70
N GLU A 234 -7.22 -25.77 -29.85
CA GLU A 234 -7.35 -27.18 -30.16
C GLU A 234 -8.71 -27.71 -29.70
N GLU A 235 -9.08 -28.87 -30.24
CA GLU A 235 -10.30 -29.59 -29.83
C GLU A 235 -10.13 -30.17 -28.43
N GLY A 236 -11.09 -29.88 -27.55
CA GLY A 236 -11.09 -30.38 -26.18
C GLY A 236 -11.46 -29.31 -25.17
N LYS A 237 -11.98 -29.75 -24.02
CA LYS A 237 -12.26 -28.85 -22.90
C LYS A 237 -10.96 -28.46 -22.21
N ALA A 238 -10.78 -27.17 -21.95
CA ALA A 238 -9.73 -26.73 -21.03
C ALA A 238 -9.92 -27.38 -19.66
N GLN A 239 -8.83 -27.67 -18.95
CA GLN A 239 -8.93 -27.96 -17.52
C GLN A 239 -9.41 -26.69 -16.84
N THR A 240 -10.57 -26.78 -16.18
CA THR A 240 -11.13 -25.66 -15.42
C THR A 240 -10.12 -25.25 -14.37
N PRO A 241 -9.64 -23.99 -14.36
CA PRO A 241 -8.85 -23.48 -13.25
C PRO A 241 -9.71 -23.59 -11.98
N GLU A 242 -9.14 -24.07 -10.88
CA GLU A 242 -9.84 -24.02 -9.59
C GLU A 242 -10.17 -22.56 -9.27
N SER A 243 -11.45 -22.26 -9.09
CA SER A 243 -11.89 -20.95 -8.61
C SER A 243 -11.27 -20.70 -7.25
N ARG A 244 -10.38 -19.71 -7.15
CA ARG A 244 -9.88 -19.24 -5.86
C ARG A 244 -10.99 -18.42 -5.20
N SER A 245 -11.82 -19.05 -4.38
CA SER A 245 -12.68 -18.32 -3.45
C SER A 245 -11.77 -17.68 -2.40
N GLY A 246 -11.68 -16.35 -2.39
CA GLY A 246 -11.04 -15.61 -1.30
C GLY A 246 -11.73 -15.93 0.04
N PRO A 247 -11.01 -15.88 1.17
CA PRO A 247 -11.59 -16.13 2.47
C PRO A 247 -12.68 -15.10 2.78
N GLU A 248 -13.89 -15.55 3.12
CA GLU A 248 -14.93 -14.67 3.67
C GLU A 248 -14.47 -14.21 5.06
N THR A 249 -14.17 -12.91 5.20
CA THR A 249 -13.88 -12.32 6.51
C THR A 249 -15.17 -12.31 7.34
N PRO A 250 -15.21 -12.99 8.50
CA PRO A 250 -16.42 -13.06 9.30
C PRO A 250 -16.77 -11.66 9.83
N PHE A 251 -18.04 -11.27 9.64
CA PHE A 251 -18.58 -10.01 10.16
C PHE A 251 -18.58 -10.06 11.68
N VAL A 252 -17.73 -9.27 12.34
CA VAL A 252 -17.70 -9.17 13.80
C VAL A 252 -18.80 -8.21 14.25
N THR A 253 -19.69 -8.66 15.14
CA THR A 253 -20.73 -7.80 15.72
C THR A 253 -20.08 -6.73 16.59
N ALA A 254 -20.48 -5.46 16.41
CA ALA A 254 -19.96 -4.36 17.22
C ALA A 254 -20.20 -4.60 18.72
N ALA A 255 -19.21 -4.30 19.56
CA ALA A 255 -19.31 -4.45 21.01
C ALA A 255 -20.34 -3.46 21.58
N VAL A 256 -21.19 -3.94 22.50
CA VAL A 256 -22.08 -3.08 23.29
C VAL A 256 -21.28 -2.50 24.45
N LEU A 257 -21.07 -1.17 24.44
CA LEU A 257 -20.40 -0.46 25.53
C LEU A 257 -21.31 -0.37 26.77
N PRO A 258 -20.76 -0.41 28.00
CA PRO A 258 -21.55 -0.23 29.22
C PRO A 258 -22.09 1.19 29.35
N ASP A 259 -23.20 1.35 30.07
CA ASP A 259 -23.80 2.66 30.35
C ASP A 259 -22.83 3.56 31.13
N ARG A 260 -22.74 4.83 30.71
CA ARG A 260 -21.94 5.83 31.41
C ARG A 260 -22.60 6.15 32.76
N PRO A 261 -21.87 6.10 33.90
CA PRO A 261 -22.42 6.46 35.19
C PRO A 261 -22.97 7.89 35.20
N GLU A 262 -24.16 8.10 35.78
CA GLU A 262 -24.68 9.44 36.02
C GLU A 262 -23.80 10.19 37.03
N THR A 263 -23.40 11.41 36.69
CA THR A 263 -22.57 12.28 37.54
C THR A 263 -23.29 13.58 37.84
N ASN A 264 -23.33 13.98 39.11
CA ASN A 264 -23.72 15.33 39.52
C ASN A 264 -22.61 16.32 39.12
N SER A 265 -22.57 16.72 37.86
CA SER A 265 -21.52 17.57 37.28
C SER A 265 -21.66 19.03 37.72
N VAL A 266 -20.66 19.55 38.44
CA VAL A 266 -20.50 21.00 38.67
C VAL A 266 -19.57 21.55 37.58
N LYS A 267 -20.02 22.59 36.86
CA LYS A 267 -19.20 23.28 35.85
C LYS A 267 -17.99 23.95 36.51
N PRO A 268 -16.79 23.90 35.91
CA PRO A 268 -15.63 24.65 36.42
C PRO A 268 -15.95 26.16 36.49
N SER A 269 -15.47 26.84 37.53
CA SER A 269 -15.64 28.29 37.68
C SER A 269 -14.65 29.11 36.86
N LEU A 270 -13.58 28.48 36.37
CA LEU A 270 -12.62 29.05 35.42
C LEU A 270 -12.67 28.28 34.10
N PRO A 271 -12.33 28.90 32.96
CA PRO A 271 -12.27 28.20 31.68
C PRO A 271 -11.26 27.05 31.72
N CYS A 272 -11.78 25.82 31.65
CA CYS A 272 -10.98 24.61 31.46
C CYS A 272 -11.34 23.99 30.11
N ARG A 273 -10.37 23.44 29.38
CA ARG A 273 -10.59 22.81 28.08
C ARG A 273 -9.98 21.41 28.02
N ASP A 274 -10.62 20.50 27.30
CA ASP A 274 -10.03 19.20 26.97
C ASP A 274 -8.85 19.34 25.99
N VAL A 275 -8.22 18.22 25.66
CA VAL A 275 -7.09 18.14 24.71
C VAL A 275 -7.45 18.58 23.28
N PHE A 276 -8.74 18.69 22.94
CA PHE A 276 -9.24 19.16 21.65
C PHE A 276 -9.66 20.64 21.68
N GLY A 277 -9.52 21.31 22.83
CA GLY A 277 -9.86 22.71 23.03
C GLY A 277 -11.33 22.98 23.38
N SER A 278 -12.14 21.96 23.62
CA SER A 278 -13.56 22.10 24.00
C SER A 278 -13.70 22.42 25.49
N GLU A 279 -14.62 23.29 25.88
CA GLU A 279 -14.85 23.60 27.29
C GLU A 279 -15.30 22.38 28.09
N LEU A 280 -14.71 22.19 29.27
CA LEU A 280 -15.13 21.15 30.21
C LEU A 280 -16.45 21.55 30.88
N ASN A 281 -17.41 20.63 30.85
CA ASN A 281 -18.67 20.77 31.59
C ASN A 281 -18.55 20.31 33.04
N THR A 282 -17.46 19.65 33.42
CA THR A 282 -17.19 19.19 34.79
C THR A 282 -15.71 18.93 35.04
N MET A 283 -15.31 19.01 36.32
CA MET A 283 -14.00 18.55 36.83
C MET A 283 -14.09 17.13 37.45
N HIS A 284 -15.09 16.34 37.04
CA HIS A 284 -15.20 14.93 37.39
C HIS A 284 -14.72 14.06 36.24
N PHE A 285 -13.59 13.39 36.44
CA PHE A 285 -12.97 12.52 35.46
C PHE A 285 -13.12 11.05 35.82
N PHE A 286 -12.95 10.20 34.83
CA PHE A 286 -12.83 8.75 34.97
C PHE A 286 -11.51 8.33 34.35
N ALA A 287 -10.83 7.37 34.98
CA ALA A 287 -9.59 6.82 34.46
C ALA A 287 -9.37 5.39 34.95
N ALA A 288 -8.71 4.59 34.14
CA ALA A 288 -8.10 3.33 34.54
C ALA A 288 -6.79 3.58 35.33
N LYS A 289 -6.30 2.55 36.03
CA LYS A 289 -4.97 2.61 36.65
C LYS A 289 -3.91 2.57 35.54
N GLY A 290 -2.92 3.46 35.59
CA GLY A 290 -1.90 3.66 34.54
C GLY A 290 -2.33 4.59 33.40
N GLU A 291 -3.48 5.25 33.50
CA GLU A 291 -3.96 6.23 32.52
C GLU A 291 -3.56 7.66 32.89
N THR A 292 -3.39 8.54 31.90
CA THR A 292 -3.12 9.97 32.08
C THR A 292 -4.30 10.78 31.53
N ILE A 293 -4.84 11.68 32.36
CA ILE A 293 -5.88 12.62 31.97
C ILE A 293 -5.22 13.97 31.64
N GLY A 294 -5.44 14.48 30.44
CA GLY A 294 -4.96 15.79 30.00
C GLY A 294 -6.07 16.84 29.88
N PHE A 295 -5.86 18.04 30.40
CA PHE A 295 -6.72 19.20 30.18
C PHE A 295 -5.96 20.51 30.42
N SER A 296 -6.50 21.63 29.95
CA SER A 296 -5.92 22.96 30.17
C SER A 296 -6.83 23.85 31.02
N ILE A 297 -6.23 24.83 31.69
CA ILE A 297 -6.91 25.90 32.43
C ILE A 297 -6.35 27.27 32.05
N ALA A 298 -7.21 28.29 31.97
CA ALA A 298 -6.83 29.67 31.73
C ALA A 298 -6.21 30.35 32.98
N ALA A 299 -5.01 29.90 33.35
CA ALA A 299 -4.15 30.52 34.36
C ALA A 299 -2.68 30.20 34.07
N LYS A 300 -1.76 31.05 34.55
CA LYS A 300 -0.31 30.82 34.44
C LYS A 300 0.12 29.66 35.34
N ALA A 301 1.22 28.99 34.96
CA ALA A 301 1.64 27.76 35.63
C ALA A 301 1.91 27.97 37.12
N ASP A 302 2.52 29.10 37.49
CA ASP A 302 2.81 29.46 38.88
C ASP A 302 1.56 29.72 39.73
N ASP A 303 0.45 30.11 39.09
CA ASP A 303 -0.83 30.36 39.75
C ASP A 303 -1.69 29.09 39.90
N VAL A 304 -1.28 27.98 39.28
CA VAL A 304 -2.02 26.70 39.28
C VAL A 304 -1.44 25.73 40.30
N ILE A 305 -2.23 25.40 41.32
CA ILE A 305 -1.93 24.42 42.37
C ILE A 305 -2.95 23.29 42.28
N ILE A 306 -2.48 22.04 42.28
CA ILE A 306 -3.34 20.85 42.23
C ILE A 306 -3.02 19.95 43.41
N GLU A 307 -4.03 19.71 44.24
CA GLU A 307 -3.99 18.77 45.36
C GLU A 307 -4.83 17.55 45.00
N ALA A 308 -4.20 16.52 44.45
CA ALA A 308 -4.86 15.27 44.06
C ALA A 308 -4.14 14.07 44.72
N PRO A 309 -4.54 13.66 45.94
CA PRO A 309 -3.82 12.65 46.70
C PRO A 309 -3.65 11.33 45.92
N GLY A 310 -2.41 10.87 45.81
CA GLY A 310 -2.05 9.62 45.13
C GLY A 310 -1.99 9.71 43.60
N LEU A 311 -2.32 10.85 42.99
CA LEU A 311 -2.10 11.09 41.56
C LEU A 311 -0.78 11.84 41.34
N LEU A 312 -0.12 11.56 40.22
CA LEU A 312 1.03 12.34 39.79
C LEU A 312 0.55 13.49 38.92
N VAL A 313 1.06 14.70 39.19
CA VAL A 313 0.66 15.92 38.50
C VAL A 313 1.85 16.47 37.74
N LYS A 314 1.68 16.68 36.43
CA LYS A 314 2.57 17.55 35.64
C LYS A 314 1.80 18.77 35.17
N ARG A 315 2.52 19.88 35.04
CA ARG A 315 2.00 21.16 34.57
C ARG A 315 2.91 21.64 33.46
N PHE A 316 2.34 22.24 32.43
CA PHE A 316 3.06 22.81 31.31
C PHE A 316 2.48 24.18 30.99
N ALA A 317 3.33 25.18 30.80
CA ALA A 317 2.90 26.47 30.26
C ALA A 317 2.44 26.29 28.81
N MET A 318 1.47 27.09 28.38
CA MET A 318 0.93 27.06 27.03
C MET A 318 1.21 28.35 26.24
N PRO A 319 2.49 28.71 25.99
CA PRO A 319 2.82 29.94 25.30
C PRO A 319 2.26 29.96 23.88
N LYS A 320 1.98 31.16 23.39
CA LYS A 320 1.47 31.36 22.04
C LYS A 320 2.61 31.26 21.03
N VAL A 321 2.48 30.35 20.07
CA VAL A 321 3.43 30.17 18.96
C VAL A 321 2.69 30.41 17.64
N GLY A 322 2.92 31.57 17.04
CA GLY A 322 2.17 31.99 15.86
C GLY A 322 0.66 32.10 16.13
N GLY A 323 -0.14 31.31 15.41
CA GLY A 323 -1.60 31.23 15.57
C GLY A 323 -2.08 30.20 16.60
N PHE A 324 -1.17 29.44 17.20
CA PHE A 324 -1.47 28.28 18.07
C PHE A 324 -0.83 28.44 19.45
N HIS A 325 -1.03 27.45 20.32
CA HIS A 325 -0.35 27.33 21.60
C HIS A 325 0.51 26.07 21.61
N ASP A 326 1.71 26.14 22.16
CA ASP A 326 2.52 24.95 22.46
C ASP A 326 2.07 24.39 23.82
N PRO A 327 1.46 23.20 23.90
CA PRO A 327 0.89 22.71 25.15
C PRO A 327 1.89 22.10 26.13
N LEU A 328 3.17 21.97 25.79
CA LEU A 328 4.10 21.09 26.52
C LEU A 328 5.38 21.80 27.00
N VAL A 329 5.34 23.11 27.23
CA VAL A 329 6.51 23.85 27.75
C VAL A 329 6.63 23.64 29.27
N PRO A 330 7.70 23.01 29.78
CA PRO A 330 7.86 22.81 31.23
C PRO A 330 7.97 24.14 31.99
N PRO A 331 7.43 24.25 33.22
CA PRO A 331 7.57 25.45 34.04
C PRO A 331 9.05 25.80 34.26
N GLY A 332 9.39 27.07 34.04
CA GLY A 332 10.76 27.59 34.16
C GLY A 332 11.69 27.28 32.97
N PHE A 333 11.22 26.61 31.92
CA PHE A 333 11.97 26.47 30.68
C PHE A 333 11.84 27.74 29.83
N ASP A 334 12.96 28.34 29.42
CA ASP A 334 12.97 29.47 28.49
C ASP A 334 12.75 28.98 27.06
N ALA A 335 11.50 29.01 26.60
CA ALA A 335 11.13 28.66 25.24
C ALA A 335 11.43 29.77 24.20
N GLY A 336 12.02 30.90 24.61
CA GLY A 336 12.26 32.05 23.72
C GLY A 336 10.98 32.75 23.26
N VAL A 337 9.86 32.49 23.94
CA VAL A 337 8.54 33.08 23.69
C VAL A 337 7.91 33.54 25.02
N GLU A 338 6.99 34.49 24.96
CA GLU A 338 6.27 34.96 26.15
C GLU A 338 5.46 33.81 26.76
N GLU A 339 5.53 33.69 28.09
CA GLU A 339 4.78 32.69 28.84
C GLU A 339 3.28 32.85 28.61
N GLY A 340 2.59 31.73 28.31
CA GLY A 340 1.16 31.74 28.06
C GLY A 340 0.33 31.96 29.30
N ASP A 341 -0.87 32.54 29.14
CA ASP A 341 -1.86 32.71 30.21
C ASP A 341 -2.69 31.44 30.48
N ALA A 342 -2.23 30.28 30.00
CA ALA A 342 -2.88 29.00 30.19
C ALA A 342 -1.86 27.92 30.56
N THR A 343 -2.33 26.93 31.31
CA THR A 343 -1.53 25.80 31.79
C THR A 343 -2.19 24.50 31.36
N PHE A 344 -1.45 23.62 30.70
CA PHE A 344 -1.83 22.25 30.46
C PHE A 344 -1.46 21.38 31.67
N ILE A 345 -2.31 20.44 32.02
CA ILE A 345 -2.21 19.60 33.21
C ILE A 345 -2.34 18.15 32.78
N ASP A 346 -1.34 17.35 33.18
CA ASP A 346 -1.44 15.90 33.17
C ASP A 346 -1.70 15.39 34.58
N LEU A 347 -2.77 14.61 34.75
CA LEU A 347 -3.05 13.82 35.94
C LEU A 347 -2.85 12.36 35.62
N HIS A 348 -1.69 11.81 36.00
CA HIS A 348 -1.40 10.40 35.84
C HIS A 348 -1.89 9.61 37.06
N VAL A 349 -2.59 8.50 36.81
CA VAL A 349 -3.07 7.56 37.83
C VAL A 349 -2.07 6.41 37.99
N PRO A 350 -1.28 6.32 39.07
CA PRO A 350 -0.35 5.21 39.27
C PRO A 350 -1.04 3.84 39.25
N LYS A 351 -0.34 2.82 38.76
CA LYS A 351 -0.87 1.45 38.59
C LYS A 351 -1.34 0.77 39.88
N ASP A 352 -0.75 1.14 41.01
CA ASP A 352 -1.08 0.64 42.35
C ASP A 352 -2.19 1.45 43.04
N THR A 353 -2.72 2.48 42.36
CA THR A 353 -3.82 3.30 42.88
C THR A 353 -5.06 2.45 43.14
N LYS A 354 -5.66 2.61 44.32
CA LYS A 354 -6.89 1.90 44.68
C LYS A 354 -8.05 2.39 43.83
N ALA A 355 -8.88 1.45 43.35
CA ALA A 355 -10.10 1.78 42.64
C ALA A 355 -11.08 2.54 43.55
N GLY A 356 -11.87 3.44 42.96
CA GLY A 356 -12.79 4.32 43.67
C GLY A 356 -12.53 5.80 43.39
N MET A 357 -13.26 6.66 44.08
CA MET A 357 -13.18 8.10 43.84
C MET A 357 -12.09 8.77 44.68
N ILE A 358 -11.17 9.43 44.00
CA ILE A 358 -10.20 10.36 44.57
C ILE A 358 -10.82 11.75 44.57
N ARG A 359 -10.70 12.45 45.69
CA ARG A 359 -11.13 13.86 45.84
C ARG A 359 -9.91 14.73 45.99
N GLY A 360 -9.88 15.79 45.20
CA GLY A 360 -8.83 16.79 45.19
C GLY A 360 -9.37 18.19 44.98
N THR A 361 -8.44 19.14 44.90
CA THR A 361 -8.72 20.56 44.69
C THR A 361 -7.79 21.08 43.61
N LEU A 362 -8.34 21.81 42.64
CA LEU A 362 -7.57 22.65 41.74
C LEU A 362 -7.75 24.10 42.16
N THR A 363 -6.66 24.79 42.45
CA THR A 363 -6.66 26.23 42.74
C THR A 363 -5.93 26.95 41.62
N ALA A 364 -6.58 27.96 41.03
CA ALA A 364 -6.00 28.80 39.99
C ALA A 364 -6.42 30.26 40.18
N ASN A 365 -5.48 31.20 40.09
CA ASN A 365 -5.75 32.64 40.31
C ASN A 365 -6.51 32.91 41.63
N GLY A 366 -6.18 32.17 42.69
CA GLY A 366 -6.86 32.25 44.00
C GLY A 366 -8.28 31.63 44.05
N THR A 367 -8.79 31.07 42.94
CA THR A 367 -10.09 30.40 42.88
C THR A 367 -9.91 28.89 43.02
N ALA A 368 -10.50 28.29 44.06
CA ALA A 368 -10.49 26.84 44.29
C ALA A 368 -11.73 26.16 43.68
N MET A 369 -11.50 25.07 42.96
CA MET A 369 -12.53 24.23 42.35
C MET A 369 -12.36 22.77 42.79
N PRO A 370 -13.46 22.05 43.07
CA PRO A 370 -13.38 20.63 43.36
C PRO A 370 -12.91 19.86 42.11
N LEU A 371 -11.97 18.95 42.29
CA LEU A 371 -11.46 18.02 41.28
C LEU A 371 -11.71 16.60 41.77
N THR A 372 -12.26 15.74 40.92
CA THR A 372 -12.50 14.34 41.29
C THR A 372 -12.12 13.41 40.17
N VAL A 373 -11.53 12.27 40.52
CA VAL A 373 -11.19 11.20 39.56
C VAL A 373 -11.74 9.88 40.09
N THR A 374 -12.66 9.28 39.35
CA THR A 374 -13.14 7.93 39.63
C THR A 374 -12.21 6.92 38.95
N VAL A 375 -11.40 6.24 39.76
CA VAL A 375 -10.45 5.22 39.29
C VAL A 375 -11.16 3.89 39.12
N TRP A 376 -11.14 3.35 37.91
CA TRP A 376 -11.72 2.05 37.58
C TRP A 376 -10.91 0.88 38.15
N ASN A 377 -11.57 -0.26 38.37
CA ASN A 377 -10.92 -1.45 38.93
C ASN A 377 -10.24 -2.33 37.86
N PHE A 378 -9.52 -1.70 36.95
CA PHE A 378 -8.59 -2.38 36.04
C PHE A 378 -7.38 -1.50 35.77
N THR A 379 -6.30 -2.14 35.32
CA THR A 379 -5.02 -1.51 35.04
C THR A 379 -4.75 -1.59 33.55
N LEU A 380 -4.34 -0.47 32.94
CA LEU A 380 -3.88 -0.47 31.56
C LEU A 380 -2.59 -1.29 31.43
N PRO A 381 -2.49 -2.13 30.37
CA PRO A 381 -1.28 -2.92 30.15
C PRO A 381 -0.09 -2.03 29.82
N ASP A 382 1.09 -2.53 30.17
CA ASP A 382 2.38 -1.92 29.80
C ASP A 382 2.66 -1.98 28.30
N ARG A 383 2.20 -3.05 27.64
CA ARG A 383 2.18 -3.17 26.18
C ARG A 383 0.90 -2.58 25.61
N LEU A 384 0.99 -1.96 24.45
CA LEU A 384 -0.18 -1.45 23.75
C LEU A 384 -0.91 -2.60 23.04
N SER A 385 -2.23 -2.64 23.14
CA SER A 385 -3.08 -3.60 22.40
C SER A 385 -3.62 -3.00 21.09
N PHE A 386 -3.42 -1.71 20.90
CA PHE A 386 -3.70 -0.94 19.70
C PHE A 386 -2.52 0.01 19.55
N LEU A 387 -1.91 0.08 18.36
CA LEU A 387 -0.71 0.86 18.11
C LEU A 387 -1.09 2.19 17.43
N PRO A 388 -1.33 3.28 18.19
CA PRO A 388 -1.52 4.61 17.60
C PRO A 388 -0.18 5.11 17.07
N GLN A 389 0.14 4.72 15.85
CA GLN A 389 1.38 5.11 15.21
C GLN A 389 1.33 6.55 14.70
N MET A 390 2.36 7.32 15.02
CA MET A 390 2.57 8.68 14.56
C MET A 390 3.83 8.73 13.71
N ASN A 391 3.65 8.95 12.41
CA ASN A 391 4.77 9.11 11.47
C ASN A 391 5.44 10.48 11.68
N ALA A 392 6.77 10.49 11.73
CA ALA A 392 7.59 11.69 11.77
C ALA A 392 8.61 11.71 10.62
N TYR A 393 8.59 12.77 9.81
CA TYR A 393 9.50 12.95 8.67
C TYR A 393 10.73 13.77 9.06
N GLY A 394 11.37 13.32 10.15
CA GLY A 394 12.44 14.03 10.84
C GLY A 394 11.98 14.54 12.21
N LEU A 395 12.94 14.55 13.13
CA LEU A 395 12.80 15.14 14.45
C LEU A 395 13.90 16.19 14.61
N PRO A 396 13.66 17.28 15.36
CA PRO A 396 14.77 18.09 15.84
C PRO A 396 15.68 17.21 16.73
N GLY A 397 16.91 17.66 16.98
CA GLY A 397 17.85 16.90 17.82
C GLY A 397 17.24 16.44 19.16
N HIS A 398 17.90 15.50 19.84
CA HIS A 398 17.37 14.80 21.02
C HIS A 398 16.24 13.81 20.71
N VAL A 399 16.43 12.99 19.66
CA VAL A 399 15.46 12.00 19.17
C VAL A 399 14.88 11.12 20.31
N ARG A 400 15.72 10.65 21.23
CA ARG A 400 15.29 9.85 22.39
C ARG A 400 14.22 10.52 23.25
N ASP A 401 14.26 11.83 23.43
CA ASP A 401 13.29 12.54 24.26
C ASP A 401 11.89 12.52 23.64
N TYR A 402 11.79 12.56 22.31
CA TYR A 402 10.54 12.39 21.60
C TYR A 402 9.97 10.98 21.73
N TYR A 403 10.81 9.95 21.65
CA TYR A 403 10.37 8.57 21.90
C TYR A 403 9.91 8.39 23.35
N ARG A 404 10.59 9.00 24.32
CA ARG A 404 10.18 8.97 25.74
C ARG A 404 8.83 9.64 25.95
N LEU A 405 8.62 10.81 25.34
CA LEU A 405 7.33 11.51 25.38
C LEU A 405 6.21 10.68 24.74
N ALA A 406 6.44 10.11 23.56
CA ALA A 406 5.47 9.25 22.91
C ALA A 406 5.13 8.02 23.77
N HIS A 407 6.15 7.36 24.32
CA HIS A 407 5.98 6.19 25.20
C HIS A 407 5.17 6.53 26.46
N GLU A 408 5.47 7.65 27.12
CA GLU A 408 4.74 8.15 28.30
C GLU A 408 3.25 8.38 28.01
N HIS A 409 2.93 8.90 26.82
CA HIS A 409 1.57 9.20 26.39
C HIS A 409 0.93 8.08 25.55
N ARG A 410 1.50 6.87 25.58
CA ARG A 410 0.99 5.67 24.88
C ARG A 410 0.81 5.86 23.37
N VAL A 411 1.70 6.66 22.76
CA VAL A 411 1.83 6.87 21.30
C VAL A 411 3.03 6.08 20.79
N VAL A 412 2.91 5.49 19.61
CA VAL A 412 4.03 4.84 18.92
C VAL A 412 4.62 5.84 17.95
N MET A 413 5.78 6.42 18.27
CA MET A 413 6.50 7.29 17.35
C MET A 413 7.23 6.44 16.31
N ASN A 414 7.04 6.75 15.03
CA ASN A 414 7.75 6.11 13.94
C ASN A 414 8.42 7.17 13.07
N GLN A 415 9.71 7.40 13.33
CA GLN A 415 10.51 8.38 12.59
C GLN A 415 11.08 7.74 11.33
N LEU A 416 10.71 8.28 10.16
CA LEU A 416 11.31 7.86 8.90
C LEU A 416 12.80 8.23 8.89
N PRO A 417 13.74 7.26 8.76
CA PRO A 417 15.15 7.52 8.98
C PRO A 417 15.90 7.91 7.69
N TYR A 418 15.20 8.44 6.69
CA TYR A 418 15.77 8.90 5.43
C TYR A 418 14.87 9.91 4.74
N GLY A 419 15.46 10.77 3.91
CA GLY A 419 14.73 11.70 3.04
C GLY A 419 14.59 11.20 1.60
N TRP A 420 14.13 12.08 0.71
CA TRP A 420 13.89 11.74 -0.70
C TRP A 420 15.10 11.16 -1.44
N THR A 421 16.32 11.52 -1.02
CA THR A 421 17.57 10.99 -1.62
C THR A 421 17.91 9.55 -1.19
N GLY A 422 17.10 8.94 -0.32
CA GLY A 422 17.34 7.62 0.25
C GLY A 422 18.62 7.52 1.11
N LYS A 423 19.28 8.65 1.37
CA LYS A 423 20.36 8.73 2.35
C LYS A 423 19.76 8.62 3.74
N VAL A 424 20.30 7.71 4.52
CA VAL A 424 19.89 7.47 5.90
C VAL A 424 20.43 8.56 6.82
N ASP A 425 19.62 8.93 7.80
CA ASP A 425 19.99 9.86 8.86
C ASP A 425 21.00 9.21 9.83
N GLU A 426 21.82 10.04 10.46
CA GLU A 426 22.80 9.59 11.46
C GLU A 426 22.18 9.50 12.87
N PRO A 427 22.62 8.54 13.71
CA PRO A 427 23.70 7.58 13.48
C PRO A 427 23.25 6.30 12.76
N ALA A 428 23.75 6.11 11.54
CA ALA A 428 23.57 4.88 10.77
C ALA A 428 24.83 3.99 10.84
N PRO A 429 24.70 2.66 10.69
CA PRO A 429 25.84 1.75 10.66
C PRO A 429 26.86 2.14 9.59
N LYS A 430 28.16 2.04 9.93
CA LYS A 430 29.24 2.34 8.98
C LYS A 430 29.68 1.06 8.28
N ILE A 431 29.67 1.09 6.95
CA ILE A 431 30.08 -0.05 6.14
C ILE A 431 31.51 0.20 5.64
N SER A 432 32.44 -0.65 6.06
CA SER A 432 33.84 -0.63 5.64
C SER A 432 34.02 -1.16 4.21
N PRO A 433 35.13 -0.85 3.50
CA PRO A 433 35.38 -1.36 2.16
C PRO A 433 35.49 -2.89 2.05
N ASP A 434 35.75 -3.58 3.15
CA ASP A 434 35.74 -5.05 3.23
C ASP A 434 34.35 -5.65 3.47
N GLY A 435 33.32 -4.81 3.55
CA GLY A 435 31.93 -5.19 3.79
C GLY A 435 31.54 -5.35 5.26
N SER A 436 32.43 -5.09 6.22
CA SER A 436 32.08 -5.15 7.64
C SER A 436 31.26 -3.95 8.10
N TRP A 437 30.29 -4.19 8.99
CA TRP A 437 29.39 -3.18 9.52
C TRP A 437 29.78 -2.81 10.96
N ASP A 438 29.94 -1.51 11.22
CA ASP A 438 30.09 -0.95 12.56
C ASP A 438 28.77 -0.34 13.03
N TRP A 439 28.16 -1.00 14.01
CA TRP A 439 26.87 -0.65 14.61
C TRP A 439 26.99 0.25 15.83
N SER A 440 28.20 0.60 16.28
CA SER A 440 28.42 1.24 17.60
C SER A 440 27.61 2.52 17.81
N GLY A 441 27.52 3.37 16.78
CA GLY A 441 26.73 4.60 16.86
C GLY A 441 25.22 4.34 16.90
N PHE A 442 24.73 3.40 16.08
CA PHE A 442 23.33 3.00 16.06
C PHE A 442 22.92 2.39 17.41
N ASP A 443 23.71 1.46 17.93
CA ASP A 443 23.49 0.79 19.20
C ASP A 443 23.42 1.78 20.38
N ALA A 444 24.31 2.78 20.40
CA ALA A 444 24.35 3.77 21.47
C ALA A 444 23.14 4.71 21.47
N GLU A 445 22.61 5.05 20.29
CA GLU A 445 21.47 5.96 20.15
C GLU A 445 20.13 5.22 20.31
N PHE A 446 19.93 4.16 19.53
CA PHE A 446 18.65 3.49 19.41
C PHE A 446 18.53 2.23 20.27
N GLY A 447 19.64 1.59 20.65
CA GLY A 447 19.61 0.38 21.50
C GLY A 447 18.77 0.53 22.77
N PRO A 448 18.89 1.64 23.53
CA PRO A 448 18.05 1.91 24.69
C PRO A 448 16.53 1.98 24.42
N LEU A 449 16.13 2.34 23.18
CA LEU A 449 14.72 2.32 22.77
C LEU A 449 14.25 0.88 22.49
N LEU A 450 15.13 0.06 21.92
CA LEU A 450 14.85 -1.30 21.47
C LEU A 450 14.92 -2.34 22.59
N ASP A 451 15.67 -2.06 23.67
CA ASP A 451 15.67 -2.88 24.90
C ASP A 451 14.80 -2.31 26.02
N GLY A 452 14.20 -1.13 25.80
CA GLY A 452 13.30 -0.47 26.74
C GLY A 452 13.99 0.26 27.90
N SER A 453 15.31 0.18 28.04
CA SER A 453 16.04 0.85 29.13
C SER A 453 15.90 2.38 29.11
N ALA A 454 15.64 2.96 27.93
CA ALA A 454 15.33 4.38 27.77
C ALA A 454 14.01 4.80 28.43
N PHE A 455 13.19 3.87 28.94
CA PHE A 455 11.87 4.15 29.51
C PHE A 455 11.70 3.65 30.94
N ALA A 456 12.76 3.11 31.56
CA ALA A 456 12.69 2.45 32.86
C ALA A 456 12.05 3.28 33.99
N ASP A 457 12.18 4.62 33.91
CA ASP A 457 11.62 5.59 34.84
C ASP A 457 10.23 6.13 34.46
N LEU A 458 9.68 5.73 33.30
CA LEU A 458 8.37 6.14 32.82
C LEU A 458 7.25 5.22 33.33
N PRO A 459 5.96 5.63 33.26
CA PRO A 459 4.86 4.88 33.85
C PRO A 459 4.65 3.43 33.37
N ARG A 460 5.11 3.12 32.15
CA ARG A 460 5.06 1.78 31.55
C ARG A 460 6.31 0.93 31.88
N GLY A 461 7.31 1.51 32.53
CA GLY A 461 8.59 0.85 32.84
C GLY A 461 9.46 0.60 31.60
N ALA A 462 10.42 -0.32 31.74
CA ALA A 462 11.41 -0.65 30.72
C ALA A 462 10.84 -1.52 29.59
N VAL A 463 9.81 -1.02 28.92
CA VAL A 463 9.14 -1.66 27.79
C VAL A 463 9.72 -1.07 26.51
N PRO A 464 10.25 -1.87 25.58
CA PRO A 464 10.73 -1.38 24.30
C PRO A 464 9.66 -0.61 23.51
N VAL A 465 10.10 0.20 22.54
CA VAL A 465 9.18 0.75 21.54
C VAL A 465 8.37 -0.36 20.88
N ASP A 466 7.10 -0.10 20.64
CA ASP A 466 6.20 -1.10 20.03
C ASP A 466 6.54 -1.31 18.54
N ALA A 467 6.99 -0.26 17.84
CA ALA A 467 7.43 -0.29 16.44
C ALA A 467 8.68 0.57 16.19
N PHE A 468 9.44 0.25 15.15
CA PHE A 468 10.61 0.99 14.71
C PHE A 468 10.85 0.85 13.20
N TYR A 469 11.00 1.96 12.47
CA TYR A 469 11.35 1.91 11.05
C TYR A 469 12.80 1.45 10.82
N LEU A 470 12.98 0.49 9.92
CA LEU A 470 14.30 0.09 9.46
C LEU A 470 14.95 1.18 8.61
N LEU A 471 16.29 1.24 8.65
CA LEU A 471 17.09 2.15 7.82
C LEU A 471 17.08 1.76 6.32
N LEU A 472 16.75 0.49 6.02
CA LEU A 472 16.77 -0.06 4.67
C LEU A 472 15.76 0.66 3.77
N ASN A 473 16.22 1.11 2.61
CA ASN A 473 15.38 1.75 1.58
C ASN A 473 15.89 1.42 0.17
N GLU A 474 15.30 2.00 -0.87
CA GLU A 474 15.65 1.70 -2.26
C GLU A 474 17.06 2.17 -2.68
N ASN A 475 17.74 2.97 -1.87
CA ASN A 475 19.04 3.53 -2.19
C ASN A 475 20.14 3.07 -1.23
N TRP A 476 19.86 2.91 0.05
CA TRP A 476 20.89 2.55 1.03
C TRP A 476 20.79 1.08 1.45
N PRO A 477 21.91 0.32 1.45
CA PRO A 477 23.29 0.73 1.11
C PRO A 477 23.68 0.61 -0.39
N MET A 478 22.78 0.14 -1.25
CA MET A 478 23.07 -0.29 -2.63
C MET A 478 23.62 0.80 -3.56
N LYS A 479 23.31 2.08 -3.31
CA LYS A 479 23.50 3.22 -4.22
C LYS A 479 22.73 3.03 -5.54
N HIS A 480 21.45 3.35 -5.50
CA HIS A 480 20.49 3.21 -6.59
C HIS A 480 21.06 3.57 -7.98
N ASP A 481 21.64 4.76 -8.12
CA ASP A 481 22.10 5.29 -9.42
C ASP A 481 23.25 4.48 -10.05
N ASP A 482 24.03 3.73 -9.27
CA ASP A 482 25.12 2.90 -9.80
C ASP A 482 24.60 1.65 -10.53
N HIS A 483 23.36 1.24 -10.24
CA HIS A 483 22.77 0.00 -10.73
C HIS A 483 21.54 0.19 -11.62
N PHE A 484 20.92 1.37 -11.58
CA PHE A 484 19.65 1.61 -12.26
C PHE A 484 19.80 1.78 -13.77
N ARG A 485 19.08 0.95 -14.52
CA ARG A 485 19.10 0.89 -15.99
C ARG A 485 18.00 1.70 -16.66
N GLY A 486 17.06 2.25 -15.87
CA GLY A 486 15.88 2.93 -16.39
C GLY A 486 14.71 1.99 -16.68
N GLY A 487 13.63 2.55 -17.21
CA GLY A 487 12.39 1.82 -17.50
C GLY A 487 11.30 2.01 -16.44
N TYR A 488 10.16 1.35 -16.67
CA TYR A 488 8.96 1.45 -15.84
C TYR A 488 8.69 0.17 -15.05
N TRP A 489 9.44 -0.90 -15.31
CA TRP A 489 9.18 -2.23 -14.75
C TRP A 489 10.39 -2.70 -13.96
N ILE A 490 10.15 -3.04 -12.70
CA ILE A 490 11.19 -3.43 -11.74
C ILE A 490 12.03 -4.61 -12.22
N ASP A 491 11.43 -5.50 -13.02
CA ASP A 491 12.03 -6.75 -13.48
C ASP A 491 13.36 -6.54 -14.23
N ASP A 492 13.48 -5.43 -14.98
CA ASP A 492 14.65 -5.10 -15.81
C ASP A 492 15.36 -3.80 -15.38
N ALA A 493 14.84 -3.13 -14.36
CA ALA A 493 15.25 -1.78 -13.99
C ALA A 493 16.60 -1.73 -13.25
N PHE A 494 17.03 -2.85 -12.67
CA PHE A 494 18.31 -2.96 -11.97
C PHE A 494 19.10 -4.17 -12.48
N ASP A 495 20.41 -4.14 -12.25
CA ASP A 495 21.23 -5.35 -12.37
C ASP A 495 21.14 -6.24 -11.13
N GLU A 496 21.60 -7.49 -11.24
CA GLU A 496 21.58 -8.44 -10.13
C GLU A 496 22.47 -8.01 -8.96
N ALA A 497 23.48 -7.15 -9.19
CA ALA A 497 24.35 -6.68 -8.12
C ALA A 497 23.61 -5.77 -7.14
N TYR A 498 22.60 -5.02 -7.60
CA TYR A 498 21.69 -4.28 -6.72
C TYR A 498 20.93 -5.21 -5.78
N TRP A 499 20.27 -6.23 -6.32
CA TRP A 499 19.44 -7.16 -5.54
C TRP A 499 20.28 -8.01 -4.59
N SER A 500 21.47 -8.44 -5.01
CA SER A 500 22.42 -9.10 -4.12
C SER A 500 22.82 -8.23 -2.93
N GLN A 501 23.07 -6.93 -3.17
CA GLN A 501 23.40 -5.99 -2.09
C GLN A 501 22.20 -5.72 -1.18
N PHE A 502 21.00 -5.57 -1.74
CA PHE A 502 19.75 -5.40 -0.99
C PHE A 502 19.49 -6.57 -0.05
N ARG A 503 19.54 -7.81 -0.57
CA ARG A 503 19.35 -9.02 0.25
C ARG A 503 20.42 -9.15 1.33
N THR A 504 21.68 -8.84 1.01
CA THR A 504 22.78 -8.87 1.99
C THR A 504 22.55 -7.87 3.11
N ALA A 505 22.12 -6.65 2.78
CA ALA A 505 21.83 -5.61 3.76
C ALA A 505 20.64 -5.98 4.65
N ALA A 506 19.53 -6.46 4.06
CA ALA A 506 18.36 -6.90 4.81
C ALA A 506 18.70 -8.03 5.80
N SER A 507 19.47 -9.03 5.37
CA SER A 507 19.93 -10.13 6.22
C SER A 507 20.88 -9.64 7.33
N GLU A 508 21.84 -8.75 7.03
CA GLU A 508 22.76 -8.24 8.06
C GLU A 508 22.05 -7.38 9.11
N ILE A 509 21.03 -6.59 8.72
CA ILE A 509 20.17 -5.87 9.65
C ILE A 509 19.45 -6.87 10.58
N ALA A 510 18.77 -7.87 10.03
CA ALA A 510 18.03 -8.86 10.82
C ALA A 510 18.95 -9.64 11.78
N LYS A 511 20.12 -10.09 11.28
CA LYS A 511 21.16 -10.75 12.07
C LYS A 511 21.66 -9.90 13.23
N HIS A 512 21.85 -8.60 13.03
CA HIS A 512 22.28 -7.71 14.11
C HIS A 512 21.20 -7.58 15.19
N LEU A 513 19.95 -7.33 14.80
CA LEU A 513 18.82 -7.25 15.74
C LEU A 513 18.70 -8.53 16.58
N GLU A 514 18.85 -9.70 15.94
CA GLU A 514 18.83 -11.00 16.60
C GLU A 514 20.01 -11.20 17.55
N ALA A 515 21.23 -10.86 17.13
CA ALA A 515 22.42 -10.95 17.97
C ALA A 515 22.34 -10.04 19.22
N LYS A 516 21.62 -8.93 19.14
CA LYS A 516 21.34 -8.02 20.26
C LYS A 516 20.19 -8.49 21.15
N GLY A 517 19.39 -9.44 20.70
CA GLY A 517 18.21 -9.93 21.40
C GLY A 517 17.02 -8.97 21.36
N TRP A 518 17.01 -8.01 20.42
CA TRP A 518 15.91 -7.06 20.23
C TRP A 518 14.77 -7.73 19.46
N THR A 519 14.06 -8.62 20.12
CA THR A 519 12.98 -9.45 19.54
C THR A 519 11.59 -8.88 19.78
N GLU A 520 11.49 -7.89 20.67
CA GLU A 520 10.23 -7.35 21.18
C GLU A 520 9.59 -6.26 20.30
N PRO A 521 10.33 -5.30 19.72
CA PRO A 521 9.77 -4.32 18.79
C PRO A 521 9.39 -4.94 17.45
N MET A 522 8.42 -4.33 16.80
CA MET A 522 8.10 -4.58 15.40
C MET A 522 8.95 -3.70 14.49
N PHE A 523 9.74 -4.31 13.62
CA PHE A 523 10.67 -3.61 12.75
C PHE A 523 10.11 -3.48 11.34
N GLU A 524 9.77 -2.25 10.98
CA GLU A 524 9.04 -1.95 9.75
C GLU A 524 10.04 -1.61 8.63
N PHE A 525 10.17 -2.48 7.63
CA PHE A 525 10.66 -2.10 6.32
C PHE A 525 9.57 -1.27 5.64
N TYR A 526 9.92 -0.04 5.26
CA TYR A 526 8.98 0.90 4.65
C TYR A 526 9.68 1.70 3.56
N LEU A 527 9.05 1.79 2.39
CA LEU A 527 9.52 2.59 1.24
C LEU A 527 8.61 3.81 1.08
N ASN A 528 9.17 5.01 1.29
CA ASN A 528 8.39 6.25 1.31
C ASN A 528 8.52 7.10 0.04
N ASN A 529 9.57 6.87 -0.75
CA ASN A 529 9.95 7.82 -1.80
C ASN A 529 9.01 7.76 -3.03
N LYS A 530 8.80 8.90 -3.70
CA LYS A 530 7.93 9.01 -4.89
C LYS A 530 8.66 9.64 -6.06
N VAL A 531 8.65 8.97 -7.22
CA VAL A 531 9.41 9.36 -8.43
C VAL A 531 9.21 10.82 -8.86
N TYR A 532 8.02 11.39 -8.69
CA TYR A 532 7.74 12.76 -9.09
C TYR A 532 8.44 13.84 -8.23
N PHE A 533 9.06 13.47 -7.11
CA PHE A 533 9.96 14.38 -6.37
C PHE A 533 11.27 14.66 -7.11
N LYS A 534 11.54 13.96 -8.22
CA LYS A 534 12.61 14.27 -9.19
C LYS A 534 12.28 15.47 -10.11
N LYS A 535 11.08 16.06 -10.03
CA LYS A 535 10.56 17.09 -10.96
C LYS A 535 11.52 18.23 -11.35
N ASP A 536 12.44 18.60 -10.46
CA ASP A 536 13.41 19.67 -10.71
C ASP A 536 14.81 19.15 -11.08
N ASP A 537 15.18 17.94 -10.63
CA ASP A 537 16.51 17.34 -10.77
C ASP A 537 16.44 15.86 -10.42
N TRP A 538 16.98 14.99 -11.28
CA TRP A 538 17.03 13.53 -11.09
C TRP A 538 17.58 13.10 -9.72
N ARG A 539 18.56 13.86 -9.18
CA ARG A 539 19.31 13.52 -7.97
C ARG A 539 18.57 13.88 -6.67
N LYS A 540 17.48 14.66 -6.74
CA LYS A 540 16.71 15.09 -5.56
C LYS A 540 15.91 13.96 -4.92
N CYS A 541 15.59 12.92 -5.67
CA CYS A 541 14.90 11.75 -5.17
C CYS A 541 15.47 10.49 -5.79
N THR A 542 15.55 9.38 -5.06
CA THR A 542 16.05 8.11 -5.60
C THR A 542 14.96 7.26 -6.22
N ALA A 543 13.73 7.31 -5.71
CA ALA A 543 12.65 6.46 -6.20
C ALA A 543 12.42 6.53 -7.72
N ALA A 544 12.30 5.36 -8.34
CA ALA A 544 11.89 5.19 -9.73
C ALA A 544 10.37 4.98 -9.89
N TRP A 545 9.67 4.68 -8.79
CA TRP A 545 8.22 4.50 -8.71
C TRP A 545 7.61 5.35 -7.59
N ILE A 546 6.29 5.24 -7.39
CA ILE A 546 5.59 5.82 -6.24
C ILE A 546 5.47 4.74 -5.16
N PHE A 547 6.35 4.75 -4.15
CA PHE A 547 6.31 3.73 -3.09
C PHE A 547 5.29 4.05 -1.99
N ASP A 548 5.21 5.31 -1.55
CA ASP A 548 4.16 5.79 -0.65
C ASP A 548 2.95 6.27 -1.46
N GLU A 549 1.76 5.76 -1.11
CA GLU A 549 0.51 5.93 -1.85
C GLU A 549 0.59 5.54 -3.34
N PRO A 550 0.97 4.27 -3.66
CA PRO A 550 1.09 3.81 -5.04
C PRO A 550 -0.20 4.06 -5.83
N VAL A 551 -0.03 4.33 -7.13
CA VAL A 551 -1.14 4.76 -8.01
C VAL A 551 -1.35 3.78 -9.15
N HIS A 552 -0.27 3.37 -9.80
CA HIS A 552 -0.31 2.55 -11.01
C HIS A 552 0.17 1.14 -10.72
N THR A 553 -0.18 0.19 -11.60
CA THR A 553 0.27 -1.21 -11.49
C THR A 553 1.79 -1.32 -11.39
N GLN A 554 2.56 -0.51 -12.13
CA GLN A 554 4.03 -0.48 -12.01
C GLN A 554 4.52 -0.18 -10.59
N ASP A 555 3.81 0.67 -9.83
CA ASP A 555 4.17 1.06 -8.47
C ASP A 555 3.96 -0.12 -7.52
N PHE A 556 2.75 -0.71 -7.55
CA PHE A 556 2.42 -1.91 -6.77
C PHE A 556 3.34 -3.09 -7.14
N TRP A 557 3.68 -3.25 -8.41
CA TRP A 557 4.59 -4.30 -8.88
C TRP A 557 6.03 -4.12 -8.36
N ALA A 558 6.51 -2.88 -8.29
CA ALA A 558 7.80 -2.57 -7.68
C ALA A 558 7.80 -2.88 -6.17
N ILE A 559 6.81 -2.39 -5.42
CA ILE A 559 6.63 -2.69 -3.98
C ILE A 559 6.58 -4.20 -3.76
N ARG A 560 5.83 -4.91 -4.62
CA ARG A 560 5.74 -6.35 -4.61
C ARG A 560 7.12 -7.03 -4.65
N HIS A 561 7.96 -6.60 -5.59
CA HIS A 561 9.27 -7.18 -5.80
C HIS A 561 10.20 -6.92 -4.60
N TYR A 562 10.25 -5.68 -4.09
CA TYR A 562 11.03 -5.37 -2.87
C TYR A 562 10.61 -6.23 -1.68
N GLY A 563 9.30 -6.42 -1.46
CA GLY A 563 8.82 -7.27 -0.37
C GLY A 563 9.27 -8.72 -0.51
N ARG A 564 9.20 -9.30 -1.72
CA ARG A 564 9.69 -10.66 -1.96
C ARG A 564 11.17 -10.80 -1.66
N GLU A 565 11.98 -9.87 -2.15
CA GLU A 565 13.43 -9.87 -1.91
C GLU A 565 13.75 -9.71 -0.42
N PHE A 566 13.00 -8.85 0.27
CA PHE A 566 13.13 -8.64 1.71
C PHE A 566 12.81 -9.92 2.49
N TRP A 567 11.63 -10.50 2.28
CA TRP A 567 11.21 -11.73 2.98
C TRP A 567 12.13 -12.91 2.72
N ASN A 568 12.59 -13.09 1.49
CA ASN A 568 13.58 -14.11 1.16
C ASN A 568 14.87 -13.91 1.97
N ALA A 569 15.37 -12.68 2.04
CA ALA A 569 16.62 -12.35 2.72
C ALA A 569 16.54 -12.52 4.25
N VAL A 570 15.40 -12.22 4.85
CA VAL A 570 15.24 -12.24 6.32
C VAL A 570 14.65 -13.54 6.86
N SER A 571 14.20 -14.45 5.99
CA SER A 571 13.66 -15.77 6.38
C SER A 571 14.53 -16.60 7.35
N PRO A 572 15.88 -16.47 7.39
CA PRO A 572 16.69 -17.16 8.39
C PRO A 572 16.59 -16.62 9.83
N HIS A 573 15.89 -15.49 10.05
CA HIS A 573 15.79 -14.80 11.34
C HIS A 573 14.34 -14.75 11.85
N PRO A 574 13.69 -15.90 12.09
CA PRO A 574 12.27 -15.96 12.44
C PRO A 574 11.94 -15.42 13.83
N ASP A 575 12.94 -15.23 14.69
CA ASP A 575 12.76 -14.73 16.06
C ASP A 575 12.65 -13.19 16.12
N ILE A 576 12.85 -12.50 14.98
CA ILE A 576 12.69 -11.05 14.87
C ILE A 576 11.34 -10.72 14.26
N HIS A 577 10.60 -9.85 14.95
CA HIS A 577 9.32 -9.35 14.46
C HIS A 577 9.54 -8.31 13.36
N LEU A 578 9.71 -8.79 12.13
CA LEU A 578 9.86 -7.96 10.93
C LEU A 578 8.50 -7.77 10.26
N THR A 579 8.26 -6.55 9.77
CA THR A 579 7.08 -6.15 9.00
C THR A 579 7.54 -5.51 7.69
N PHE A 580 6.85 -5.80 6.58
CA PHE A 580 6.90 -4.96 5.39
C PHE A 580 5.62 -4.14 5.31
N ARG A 581 5.77 -2.82 5.44
CA ARG A 581 4.68 -1.84 5.46
C ARG A 581 4.56 -1.13 4.12
N ALA A 582 3.33 -0.81 3.73
CA ALA A 582 3.03 0.14 2.66
C ALA A 582 1.83 1.02 3.05
N ASP A 583 1.92 2.32 2.74
CA ASP A 583 0.82 3.26 2.93
C ASP A 583 -0.01 3.32 1.62
N ILE A 584 -1.26 2.84 1.64
CA ILE A 584 -2.09 2.61 0.45
C ILE A 584 -3.33 3.51 0.47
N SER A 585 -3.34 4.55 -0.37
CA SER A 585 -4.49 5.46 -0.54
C SER A 585 -5.47 5.03 -1.64
N ARG A 586 -5.15 3.95 -2.37
CA ARG A 586 -5.87 3.45 -3.54
C ARG A 586 -6.00 1.92 -3.55
N PRO A 587 -6.55 1.32 -2.48
CA PRO A 587 -6.59 -0.14 -2.33
C PRO A 587 -7.34 -0.84 -3.48
N GLN A 588 -8.34 -0.17 -4.07
CA GLN A 588 -9.12 -0.72 -5.18
C GLN A 588 -8.31 -0.92 -6.47
N TRP A 589 -7.12 -0.34 -6.58
CA TRP A 589 -6.21 -0.51 -7.71
C TRP A 589 -5.04 -1.47 -7.42
N GLN A 590 -4.95 -1.98 -6.18
CA GLN A 590 -3.89 -2.88 -5.74
C GLN A 590 -3.97 -4.25 -6.42
N ARG A 591 -5.19 -4.75 -6.67
CA ARG A 591 -5.44 -6.16 -7.02
C ARG A 591 -4.91 -7.09 -5.91
N GLU A 592 -4.57 -8.32 -6.25
CA GLU A 592 -3.88 -9.28 -5.38
C GLU A 592 -2.35 -9.07 -5.31
N LEU A 593 -1.81 -7.96 -5.85
CA LEU A 593 -0.36 -7.80 -6.05
C LEU A 593 0.45 -7.80 -4.75
N LEU A 594 -0.14 -7.32 -3.65
CA LEU A 594 0.52 -7.21 -2.35
C LEU A 594 0.11 -8.32 -1.37
N ASP A 595 -0.74 -9.24 -1.80
CA ASP A 595 -1.20 -10.36 -0.96
C ASP A 595 -0.01 -11.20 -0.48
N HIS A 596 -0.02 -11.48 0.83
CA HIS A 596 1.05 -12.20 1.53
C HIS A 596 2.43 -11.55 1.41
N ASN A 597 2.50 -10.29 1.01
CA ASN A 597 3.75 -9.56 0.81
C ASN A 597 3.87 -8.36 1.74
N VAL A 598 2.79 -7.61 1.93
CA VAL A 598 2.72 -6.51 2.91
C VAL A 598 1.88 -6.99 4.11
N ASN A 599 2.30 -6.65 5.33
CA ASN A 599 1.55 -7.02 6.53
C ASN A 599 0.28 -6.15 6.66
N VAL A 600 -0.80 -6.76 7.13
CA VAL A 600 -2.01 -6.06 7.58
C VAL A 600 -1.98 -6.11 9.10
N GLU A 601 -1.65 -4.98 9.73
CA GLU A 601 -1.63 -4.85 11.18
C GLU A 601 -2.93 -4.26 11.74
#